data_AF-A0A4R5AB93-F1
#
_entry.id   AF-A0A4R5AB93-F1
#
_cell.length_a   1.000
_cell.length_b   1.000
_cell.length_c   1.000
_cell.angle_alpha   90.00
_cell.angle_beta   90.00
_cell.angle_gamma   90.00
#
_symmetry.space_group_name_H-M   'P 1'
#
loop_
_entity.id
_entity.type
_entity.pdbx_description
1 polymer ?
#
loop_
_entity_poly.entity_id
_entity_poly.type
_entity_poly.pdbx_seq_one_letter_code
_entity_poly.pdbx_strand_id
1 'polypeptide(L)'
;MTTTPHDPATQPPGRRPIADLTTWQAARDELLVREKAHTRAGDAIAAARRRLPMVEFDGTVEVVGADGAVPFLDLFQSGDELVVYKHMWHDGAPHQGQCEGCTYAAWHLKDAVYLNARGVSFAVLTTGRWDEVASYVEFMGYTQPWYSVRDVEPPVGGSMGSFTCFLRDGDRAFLTYSTTGRGTEPANGSFGLLDMTPFGRGEAWEDNPEGRPEGRHACWYWRSDADGTATWGPTSRPVPQWTRPGATPVETLGRHGHHH
;
A
#
# COMPACT_ATOMS: atom_id res chain seq x y z
N MET A 1 49.31 19.56 -0.79
CA MET A 1 48.37 18.96 0.18
C MET A 1 48.26 17.48 -0.16
N THR A 2 48.95 16.66 0.62
CA THR A 2 49.04 15.21 0.44
C THR A 2 47.77 14.59 1.02
N THR A 3 46.95 13.96 0.19
CA THR A 3 45.80 13.16 0.63
C THR A 3 46.31 11.90 1.31
N THR A 4 46.10 11.80 2.62
CA THR A 4 46.36 10.60 3.42
C THR A 4 45.52 9.43 2.89
N PRO A 5 46.09 8.24 2.66
CA PRO A 5 45.32 7.04 2.32
C PRO A 5 44.37 6.70 3.47
N HIS A 6 43.11 6.41 3.16
CA HIS A 6 42.13 5.95 4.14
C HIS A 6 42.56 4.55 4.61
N ASP A 7 42.95 4.43 5.89
CA ASP A 7 43.28 3.15 6.51
C ASP A 7 42.00 2.27 6.55
N PRO A 8 41.95 1.11 5.87
CA PRO A 8 40.79 0.22 5.87
C PRO A 8 40.48 -0.36 7.27
N ALA A 9 41.36 -0.19 8.26
CA ALA A 9 41.25 -0.81 9.57
C ALA A 9 40.29 -0.13 10.57
N THR A 10 39.67 1.01 10.24
CA THR A 10 38.68 1.63 11.15
C THR A 10 37.42 2.03 10.39
N GLN A 11 36.62 1.04 10.02
CA GLN A 11 35.27 1.30 9.53
C GLN A 11 34.41 1.82 10.70
N PRO A 12 33.65 2.91 10.53
CA PRO A 12 32.71 3.38 11.54
C PRO A 12 31.73 2.26 11.92
N PRO A 13 31.30 2.17 13.19
CA PRO A 13 30.29 1.20 13.62
C PRO A 13 29.02 1.33 12.77
N GLY A 14 28.37 0.19 12.48
CA GLY A 14 27.16 0.14 11.67
C GLY A 14 27.37 0.16 10.15
N ARG A 15 28.60 0.17 9.63
CA ARG A 15 28.87 -0.02 8.18
C ARG A 15 29.08 -1.50 7.85
N ARG A 16 28.58 -1.93 6.68
CA ARG A 16 28.83 -3.28 6.15
C ARG A 16 30.32 -3.44 5.83
N PRO A 17 30.93 -4.62 6.06
CA PRO A 17 32.33 -4.86 5.71
C PRO A 17 32.63 -4.53 4.24
N ILE A 18 33.76 -3.87 3.98
CA ILE A 18 34.24 -3.65 2.62
C ILE A 18 34.89 -4.95 2.13
N ALA A 19 34.48 -5.41 0.96
CA ALA A 19 35.01 -6.62 0.34
C ALA A 19 35.26 -6.37 -1.16
N ASP A 20 36.09 -7.20 -1.77
CA ASP A 20 36.22 -7.22 -3.23
C ASP A 20 34.96 -7.84 -3.88
N LEU A 21 34.86 -7.68 -5.21
CA LEU A 21 33.69 -8.15 -5.95
C LEU A 21 33.53 -9.66 -5.86
N THR A 22 34.63 -10.42 -5.84
CA THR A 22 34.62 -11.88 -5.73
C THR A 22 34.00 -12.34 -4.41
N THR A 23 34.45 -11.77 -3.29
CA THR A 23 33.94 -12.08 -1.95
C THR A 23 32.47 -11.66 -1.82
N TRP A 24 32.12 -10.47 -2.34
CA TRP A 24 30.73 -10.01 -2.36
C TRP A 24 29.82 -10.94 -3.18
N GLN A 25 30.28 -11.39 -4.35
CA GLN A 25 29.53 -12.27 -5.23
C GLN A 25 29.28 -13.62 -4.58
N ALA A 26 30.27 -14.20 -3.90
CA ALA A 26 30.11 -15.44 -3.14
C ALA A 26 29.04 -15.30 -2.03
N ALA A 27 29.10 -14.23 -1.23
CA ALA A 27 28.11 -13.98 -0.18
C ALA A 27 26.70 -13.72 -0.75
N ARG A 28 26.61 -13.05 -1.91
CA ARG A 28 25.34 -12.84 -2.61
C ARG A 28 24.76 -14.15 -3.13
N ASP A 29 25.59 -15.05 -3.65
CA ASP A 29 25.13 -16.34 -4.16
C ASP A 29 24.58 -17.23 -3.04
N GLU A 30 25.17 -17.17 -1.83
CA GLU A 30 24.62 -17.80 -0.63
C GLU A 30 23.24 -17.23 -0.26
N LEU A 31 23.09 -15.90 -0.25
CA LEU A 31 21.81 -15.24 0.00
C LEU A 31 20.75 -15.60 -1.04
N LEU A 32 21.15 -15.68 -2.32
CA LEU A 32 20.25 -15.96 -3.44
C LEU A 32 19.52 -17.30 -3.27
N VAL A 33 20.14 -18.30 -2.63
CA VAL A 33 19.47 -19.57 -2.31
C VAL A 33 18.23 -19.34 -1.45
N ARG A 34 18.36 -18.49 -0.42
CA ARG A 34 17.26 -18.15 0.49
C ARG A 34 16.20 -17.30 -0.20
N GLU A 35 16.61 -16.34 -1.03
CA GLU A 35 15.68 -15.54 -1.84
C GLU A 35 14.84 -16.43 -2.78
N LYS A 36 15.48 -17.38 -3.48
CA LYS A 36 14.76 -18.31 -4.35
C LYS A 36 13.87 -19.28 -3.59
N ALA A 37 14.26 -19.69 -2.38
CA ALA A 37 13.37 -20.47 -1.51
C ALA A 37 12.13 -19.67 -1.11
N HIS A 38 12.29 -18.38 -0.77
CA HIS A 38 11.17 -17.49 -0.48
C HIS A 38 10.25 -17.29 -1.69
N THR A 39 10.80 -17.11 -2.90
CA THR A 39 10.00 -17.03 -4.14
C THR A 39 9.10 -18.26 -4.31
N ARG A 40 9.67 -19.47 -4.18
CA ARG A 40 8.92 -20.73 -4.31
C ARG A 40 7.86 -20.91 -3.21
N ALA A 41 8.15 -20.44 -2.00
CA ALA A 41 7.15 -20.42 -0.93
C ALA A 41 5.98 -19.48 -1.27
N GLY A 42 6.27 -18.33 -1.89
CA GLY A 42 5.26 -17.43 -2.44
C GLY A 42 4.37 -18.11 -3.49
N ASP A 43 4.97 -18.87 -4.41
CA ASP A 43 4.22 -19.64 -5.42
C ASP A 43 3.29 -20.67 -4.77
N ALA A 44 3.77 -21.38 -3.75
CA ALA A 44 2.98 -22.34 -3.00
C ALA A 44 1.82 -21.68 -2.24
N ILE A 45 2.05 -20.51 -1.62
CA ILE A 45 1.00 -19.71 -0.97
C ILE A 45 -0.03 -19.24 -2.00
N ALA A 46 0.40 -18.77 -3.17
CA ALA A 46 -0.51 -18.39 -4.24
C ALA A 46 -1.36 -19.58 -4.72
N ALA A 47 -0.77 -20.78 -4.82
CA ALA A 47 -1.51 -22.00 -5.13
C ALA A 47 -2.52 -22.36 -4.03
N ALA A 48 -2.19 -22.16 -2.76
CA ALA A 48 -3.11 -22.37 -1.64
C ALA A 48 -4.28 -21.38 -1.65
N ARG A 49 -4.04 -20.09 -1.96
CA ARG A 49 -5.10 -19.07 -2.10
C ARG A 49 -6.15 -19.47 -3.15
N ARG A 50 -5.71 -20.01 -4.29
CA ARG A 50 -6.61 -20.50 -5.36
C ARG A 50 -7.46 -21.72 -4.95
N ARG A 51 -7.17 -22.36 -3.81
CA ARG A 51 -7.89 -23.53 -3.28
C ARG A 51 -8.76 -23.20 -2.07
N LEU A 52 -8.81 -21.93 -1.64
CA LEU A 52 -9.69 -21.52 -0.56
C LEU A 52 -11.16 -21.71 -0.96
N PRO A 53 -12.05 -22.07 -0.01
CA PRO A 53 -13.48 -22.01 -0.25
C PRO A 53 -13.90 -20.56 -0.51
N MET A 54 -14.99 -20.39 -1.25
CA MET A 54 -15.55 -19.08 -1.56
C MET A 54 -16.82 -18.84 -0.74
N VAL A 55 -17.13 -17.57 -0.47
CA VAL A 55 -18.37 -17.16 0.23
C VAL A 55 -19.25 -16.42 -0.76
N GLU A 56 -20.43 -16.98 -1.05
CA GLU A 56 -21.45 -16.33 -1.87
C GLU A 56 -22.09 -15.16 -1.11
N PHE A 57 -22.37 -14.07 -1.81
CA PHE A 57 -23.06 -12.90 -1.28
C PHE A 57 -23.96 -12.27 -2.34
N ASP A 58 -24.81 -11.33 -1.94
CA ASP A 58 -25.67 -10.59 -2.85
C ASP A 58 -24.85 -9.60 -3.70
N GLY A 59 -24.59 -9.95 -4.95
CA GLY A 59 -23.88 -9.11 -5.92
C GLY A 59 -24.72 -7.94 -6.46
N THR A 60 -26.02 -7.89 -6.15
CA THR A 60 -26.91 -6.80 -6.58
C THR A 60 -26.91 -5.61 -5.63
N VAL A 61 -26.22 -5.72 -4.49
CA VAL A 61 -26.08 -4.63 -3.53
C VAL A 61 -25.49 -3.38 -4.19
N GLU A 62 -26.10 -2.23 -3.91
CA GLU A 62 -25.70 -0.97 -4.55
C GLU A 62 -24.44 -0.39 -3.91
N VAL A 63 -23.55 0.11 -4.76
CA VAL A 63 -22.38 0.91 -4.39
C VAL A 63 -22.42 2.22 -5.16
N VAL A 64 -21.96 3.30 -4.55
CA VAL A 64 -22.13 4.65 -5.13
C VAL A 64 -20.81 5.13 -5.73
N GLY A 65 -20.79 5.34 -7.05
CA GLY A 65 -19.65 5.88 -7.78
C GLY A 65 -19.94 7.25 -8.39
N ALA A 66 -19.08 7.69 -9.31
CA ALA A 66 -19.15 9.00 -9.94
C ALA A 66 -20.47 9.27 -10.68
N ASP A 67 -21.00 8.21 -11.30
CA ASP A 67 -22.23 8.27 -12.09
C ASP A 67 -23.48 7.85 -11.30
N GLY A 68 -23.36 7.68 -9.97
CA GLY A 68 -24.43 7.28 -9.08
C GLY A 68 -24.31 5.84 -8.57
N ALA A 69 -25.43 5.31 -8.07
CA ALA A 69 -25.52 3.96 -7.55
C ALA A 69 -25.51 2.92 -8.68
N VAL A 70 -24.72 1.87 -8.52
CA VAL A 70 -24.63 0.71 -9.42
C VAL A 70 -24.60 -0.58 -8.60
N PRO A 71 -25.12 -1.70 -9.11
CA PRO A 71 -24.95 -2.99 -8.43
C PRO A 71 -23.47 -3.38 -8.39
N PHE A 72 -23.04 -4.05 -7.32
CA PHE A 72 -21.65 -4.48 -7.15
C PHE A 72 -21.13 -5.32 -8.33
N LEU A 73 -22.00 -6.12 -8.95
CA LEU A 73 -21.67 -6.92 -10.15
C LEU A 73 -21.13 -6.08 -11.32
N ASP A 74 -21.49 -4.80 -11.42
CA ASP A 74 -21.01 -3.93 -12.51
C ASP A 74 -19.53 -3.58 -12.36
N LEU A 75 -18.97 -3.67 -11.15
CA LEU A 75 -17.54 -3.42 -10.91
C LEU A 75 -16.64 -4.46 -11.59
N PHE A 76 -17.18 -5.64 -11.91
CA PHE A 76 -16.47 -6.66 -12.68
C PHE A 76 -16.31 -6.27 -14.16
N GLN A 77 -17.06 -5.25 -14.63
CA GLN A 77 -17.08 -4.83 -16.03
C GLN A 77 -17.38 -6.03 -16.94
N SER A 78 -16.52 -6.32 -17.91
CA SER A 78 -16.66 -7.46 -18.82
C SER A 78 -15.97 -8.74 -18.35
N GLY A 79 -15.28 -8.72 -17.20
CA GLY A 79 -14.53 -9.85 -16.67
C GLY A 79 -15.29 -10.60 -15.56
N ASP A 80 -14.69 -11.69 -15.10
CA ASP A 80 -15.23 -12.51 -14.01
C ASP A 80 -14.42 -12.37 -12.70
N GLU A 81 -13.25 -11.72 -12.75
CA GLU A 81 -12.37 -11.52 -11.60
C GLU A 81 -12.28 -10.03 -11.25
N LEU A 82 -12.38 -9.72 -9.96
CA LEU A 82 -12.27 -8.35 -9.44
C LEU A 82 -11.31 -8.32 -8.24
N VAL A 83 -10.31 -7.44 -8.32
CA VAL A 83 -9.47 -7.09 -7.16
C VAL A 83 -9.89 -5.72 -6.64
N VAL A 84 -10.22 -5.66 -5.36
CA VAL A 84 -10.59 -4.44 -4.67
C VAL A 84 -9.50 -4.05 -3.68
N TYR A 85 -9.15 -2.77 -3.66
CA TYR A 85 -8.52 -2.17 -2.49
C TYR A 85 -9.57 -1.47 -1.62
N LYS A 86 -9.65 -1.84 -0.34
CA LYS A 86 -10.56 -1.22 0.63
C LYS A 86 -9.86 -0.07 1.36
N HIS A 87 -10.22 1.16 1.04
CA HIS A 87 -9.62 2.39 1.54
C HIS A 87 -10.36 2.89 2.80
N MET A 88 -9.64 3.00 3.92
CA MET A 88 -10.18 3.53 5.18
C MET A 88 -10.45 5.03 5.08
N TRP A 89 -11.60 5.47 5.57
CA TRP A 89 -12.05 6.86 5.48
C TRP A 89 -12.23 7.50 6.86
N HIS A 90 -12.01 8.81 6.93
CA HIS A 90 -12.34 9.63 8.10
C HIS A 90 -13.33 10.73 7.70
N ASP A 91 -14.58 10.58 8.12
CA ASP A 91 -15.66 11.51 7.81
C ASP A 91 -15.32 12.94 8.25
N GLY A 92 -15.55 13.90 7.35
CA GLY A 92 -15.32 15.33 7.59
C GLY A 92 -13.84 15.75 7.71
N ALA A 93 -12.88 14.82 7.62
CA ALA A 93 -11.48 15.17 7.62
C ALA A 93 -11.06 15.76 6.24
N PRO A 94 -10.28 16.84 6.21
CA PRO A 94 -9.72 17.37 4.96
C PRO A 94 -8.78 16.34 4.31
N HIS A 95 -8.39 16.56 3.04
CA HIS A 95 -7.58 15.59 2.29
C HIS A 95 -6.32 15.13 3.03
N GLN A 96 -5.59 16.04 3.69
CA GLN A 96 -4.39 15.69 4.48
C GLN A 96 -4.69 14.89 5.75
N GLY A 97 -5.94 14.92 6.20
CA GLY A 97 -6.46 14.19 7.35
C GLY A 97 -7.08 12.85 6.99
N GLN A 98 -7.00 12.40 5.75
CA GLN A 98 -7.40 11.03 5.39
C GLN A 98 -6.31 10.01 5.78
N CYS A 99 -6.65 8.72 5.77
CA CYS A 99 -5.77 7.65 6.23
C CYS A 99 -4.46 7.62 5.44
N GLU A 100 -3.33 7.71 6.14
CA GLU A 100 -1.99 7.77 5.59
C GLU A 100 -1.63 6.50 4.84
N GLY A 101 -1.84 5.35 5.48
CA GLY A 101 -1.53 4.05 4.89
C GLY A 101 -2.39 3.76 3.67
N CYS A 102 -3.66 4.16 3.71
CA CYS A 102 -4.53 4.00 2.56
C CYS A 102 -4.19 4.97 1.43
N THR A 103 -3.77 6.19 1.74
CA THR A 103 -3.22 7.14 0.76
C THR A 103 -1.96 6.59 0.11
N TYR A 104 -1.04 6.05 0.91
CA TYR A 104 0.20 5.44 0.45
C TYR A 104 -0.05 4.19 -0.42
N ALA A 105 -0.94 3.29 0.00
CA ALA A 105 -1.26 2.08 -0.77
C ALA A 105 -1.98 2.42 -2.08
N ALA A 106 -3.02 3.26 -2.05
CA ALA A 106 -3.72 3.70 -3.25
C ALA A 106 -2.79 4.41 -4.25
N TRP A 107 -1.79 5.15 -3.76
CA TRP A 107 -0.78 5.78 -4.61
C TRP A 107 0.07 4.81 -5.43
N HIS A 108 0.29 3.59 -4.93
CA HIS A 108 1.01 2.56 -5.69
C HIS A 108 0.11 1.84 -6.70
N LEU A 109 -1.21 1.98 -6.56
CA LEU A 109 -2.24 1.38 -7.41
C LEU A 109 -2.76 2.35 -8.48
N LYS A 110 -1.93 3.32 -8.89
CA LYS A 110 -2.32 4.34 -9.88
C LYS A 110 -2.82 3.75 -11.18
N ASP A 111 -2.28 2.60 -11.59
CA ASP A 111 -2.65 1.96 -12.85
C ASP A 111 -2.87 0.45 -12.70
N ALA A 112 -4.05 -0.01 -13.12
CA ALA A 112 -4.45 -1.41 -13.19
C ALA A 112 -4.30 -2.03 -14.59
N VAL A 113 -3.67 -1.34 -15.56
CA VAL A 113 -3.52 -1.81 -16.96
C VAL A 113 -3.04 -3.26 -17.09
N TYR A 114 -2.13 -3.73 -16.24
CA TYR A 114 -1.66 -5.12 -16.31
C TYR A 114 -2.63 -6.14 -15.71
N LEU A 115 -3.47 -5.74 -14.75
CA LEU A 115 -4.59 -6.57 -14.28
C LEU A 115 -5.64 -6.67 -15.40
N ASN A 116 -6.00 -5.52 -15.97
CA ASN A 116 -6.97 -5.43 -17.06
C ASN A 116 -6.53 -6.23 -18.29
N ALA A 117 -5.23 -6.18 -18.65
CA ALA A 117 -4.66 -6.98 -19.74
C ALA A 117 -4.78 -8.49 -19.52
N ARG A 118 -4.98 -8.94 -18.27
CA ARG A 118 -5.24 -10.35 -17.92
C ARG A 118 -6.72 -10.67 -17.77
N GLY A 119 -7.60 -9.68 -17.89
CA GLY A 119 -9.05 -9.80 -17.70
C GLY A 119 -9.51 -9.65 -16.24
N VAL A 120 -8.67 -9.10 -15.37
CA VAL A 120 -9.00 -8.85 -13.96
C VAL A 120 -9.33 -7.37 -13.78
N SER A 121 -10.55 -7.07 -13.36
CA SER A 121 -11.01 -5.72 -13.07
C SER A 121 -10.44 -5.23 -11.73
N PHE A 122 -10.34 -3.91 -11.56
CA PHE A 122 -9.86 -3.29 -10.33
C PHE A 122 -10.75 -2.14 -9.89
N ALA A 123 -10.98 -2.02 -8.59
CA ALA A 123 -11.71 -0.89 -7.99
C ALA A 123 -11.19 -0.54 -6.59
N VAL A 124 -11.43 0.70 -6.16
CA VAL A 124 -11.23 1.13 -4.77
C VAL A 124 -12.58 1.29 -4.10
N LEU A 125 -12.78 0.61 -2.97
CA LEU A 125 -13.98 0.76 -2.14
C LEU A 125 -13.65 1.55 -0.89
N THR A 126 -14.56 2.39 -0.43
CA THR A 126 -14.36 3.15 0.80
C THR A 126 -15.68 3.40 1.53
N THR A 127 -15.63 3.58 2.85
CA THR A 127 -16.82 3.93 3.63
C THR A 127 -17.17 5.42 3.56
N GLY A 128 -16.33 6.25 2.93
CA GLY A 128 -16.57 7.70 2.81
C GLY A 128 -17.84 8.04 2.06
N ARG A 129 -18.47 9.18 2.39
CA ARG A 129 -19.60 9.70 1.61
C ARG A 129 -19.12 10.12 0.23
N TRP A 130 -19.90 9.84 -0.81
CA TRP A 130 -19.44 10.02 -2.18
C TRP A 130 -19.02 11.46 -2.52
N ASP A 131 -19.69 12.47 -1.95
CA ASP A 131 -19.33 13.87 -2.12
C ASP A 131 -17.94 14.21 -1.56
N GLU A 132 -17.60 13.68 -0.39
CA GLU A 132 -16.25 13.84 0.18
C GLU A 132 -15.20 13.04 -0.61
N VAL A 133 -15.55 11.81 -1.01
CA VAL A 133 -14.67 10.90 -1.76
C VAL A 133 -14.35 11.47 -3.14
N ALA A 134 -15.34 11.98 -3.86
CA ALA A 134 -15.16 12.57 -5.19
C ALA A 134 -14.15 13.72 -5.16
N SER A 135 -14.27 14.63 -4.18
CA SER A 135 -13.31 15.73 -3.99
C SER A 135 -11.89 15.23 -3.73
N TYR A 136 -11.74 14.17 -2.93
CA TYR A 136 -10.42 13.59 -2.64
C TYR A 136 -9.82 12.87 -3.84
N VAL A 137 -10.62 12.11 -4.58
CA VAL A 137 -10.21 11.41 -5.82
C VAL A 137 -9.73 12.43 -6.85
N GLU A 138 -10.46 13.53 -7.02
CA GLU A 138 -10.08 14.64 -7.89
C GLU A 138 -8.74 15.27 -7.45
N PHE A 139 -8.63 15.64 -6.17
CA PHE A 139 -7.39 16.20 -5.61
C PHE A 139 -6.18 15.28 -5.84
N MET A 140 -6.35 13.98 -5.56
CA MET A 140 -5.30 12.97 -5.76
C MET A 140 -5.07 12.62 -7.24
N GLY A 141 -5.98 13.03 -8.13
CA GLY A 141 -5.97 12.70 -9.56
C GLY A 141 -5.90 11.20 -9.81
N TYR A 142 -6.63 10.42 -9.01
CA TYR A 142 -6.75 8.99 -9.24
C TYR A 142 -7.65 8.73 -10.43
N THR A 143 -7.23 7.78 -11.27
CA THR A 143 -7.95 7.39 -12.50
C THR A 143 -8.67 6.06 -12.37
N GLN A 144 -8.34 5.27 -11.34
CA GLN A 144 -9.04 4.02 -11.04
C GLN A 144 -10.47 4.31 -10.59
N PRO A 145 -11.41 3.37 -10.78
CA PRO A 145 -12.78 3.57 -10.33
C PRO A 145 -12.88 3.47 -8.80
N TRP A 146 -13.53 4.45 -8.19
CA TRP A 146 -13.80 4.50 -6.75
C TRP A 146 -15.29 4.38 -6.50
N TYR A 147 -15.65 3.70 -5.41
CA TYR A 147 -17.04 3.56 -4.98
C TYR A 147 -17.14 3.67 -3.46
N SER A 148 -18.19 4.37 -3.01
CA SER A 148 -18.63 4.34 -1.63
C SER A 148 -19.43 3.07 -1.37
N VAL A 149 -19.06 2.37 -0.30
CA VAL A 149 -19.76 1.22 0.29
C VAL A 149 -20.31 1.54 1.68
N ARG A 150 -20.61 2.82 1.91
CA ARG A 150 -21.24 3.28 3.16
C ARG A 150 -22.52 2.49 3.43
N ASP A 151 -22.64 2.03 4.67
CA ASP A 151 -23.78 1.25 5.17
C ASP A 151 -24.02 -0.08 4.43
N VAL A 152 -23.05 -0.55 3.65
CA VAL A 152 -23.06 -1.87 3.01
C VAL A 152 -22.41 -2.90 3.93
N GLU A 153 -23.06 -4.03 4.11
CA GLU A 153 -22.54 -5.13 4.95
C GLU A 153 -21.33 -5.85 4.30
N PRO A 154 -20.52 -6.59 5.09
CA PRO A 154 -19.53 -7.51 4.55
C PRO A 154 -20.16 -8.55 3.61
N PRO A 155 -19.46 -8.99 2.55
CA PRO A 155 -18.04 -8.76 2.29
C PRO A 155 -17.75 -7.53 1.41
N VAL A 156 -18.76 -6.79 0.95
CA VAL A 156 -18.56 -5.59 0.10
C VAL A 156 -18.08 -4.41 0.96
N GLY A 157 -18.82 -4.07 2.03
CA GLY A 157 -18.39 -3.08 3.02
C GLY A 157 -17.58 -3.70 4.17
N GLY A 158 -17.81 -3.24 5.40
CA GLY A 158 -17.11 -3.74 6.59
C GLY A 158 -15.72 -3.13 6.83
N SER A 159 -14.76 -3.95 7.27
CA SER A 159 -13.40 -3.49 7.57
C SER A 159 -12.64 -3.04 6.31
N MET A 160 -11.85 -1.99 6.47
CA MET A 160 -11.03 -1.38 5.42
C MET A 160 -9.54 -1.63 5.67
N GLY A 161 -8.67 -1.17 4.77
CA GLY A 161 -7.21 -1.34 4.85
C GLY A 161 -6.71 -2.67 4.27
N SER A 162 -7.44 -3.30 3.36
CA SER A 162 -7.13 -4.62 2.82
C SER A 162 -7.29 -4.70 1.31
N PHE A 163 -6.64 -5.71 0.71
CA PHE A 163 -7.03 -6.19 -0.61
C PHE A 163 -8.05 -7.30 -0.46
N THR A 164 -9.06 -7.29 -1.32
CA THR A 164 -10.10 -8.32 -1.39
C THR A 164 -10.28 -8.75 -2.84
N CYS A 165 -10.33 -10.06 -3.07
CA CYS A 165 -10.57 -10.63 -4.39
C CYS A 165 -11.97 -11.23 -4.45
N PHE A 166 -12.64 -10.98 -5.57
CA PHE A 166 -13.98 -11.48 -5.84
C PHE A 166 -14.02 -12.21 -7.18
N LEU A 167 -14.96 -13.14 -7.28
CA LEU A 167 -15.28 -13.90 -8.49
C LEU A 167 -16.76 -13.69 -8.83
N ARG A 168 -17.05 -13.55 -10.11
CA ARG A 168 -18.39 -13.55 -10.70
C ARG A 168 -18.62 -14.85 -11.46
N ASP A 169 -19.80 -15.43 -11.32
CA ASP A 169 -20.29 -16.56 -12.12
C ASP A 169 -21.71 -16.24 -12.57
N GLY A 170 -21.85 -15.67 -13.77
CA GLY A 170 -23.12 -15.17 -14.28
C GLY A 170 -23.66 -14.01 -13.44
N ASP A 171 -24.75 -14.24 -12.70
CA ASP A 171 -25.40 -13.30 -11.79
C ASP A 171 -24.99 -13.49 -10.32
N ARG A 172 -24.09 -14.46 -10.04
CA ARG A 172 -23.62 -14.79 -8.69
C ARG A 172 -22.28 -14.12 -8.41
N ALA A 173 -22.07 -13.73 -7.16
CA ALA A 173 -20.84 -13.09 -6.71
C ALA A 173 -20.26 -13.80 -5.48
N PHE A 174 -18.94 -13.92 -5.45
CA PHE A 174 -18.23 -14.64 -4.40
C PHE A 174 -17.02 -13.87 -3.89
N LEU A 175 -16.85 -13.83 -2.57
CA LEU A 175 -15.57 -13.52 -1.93
C LEU A 175 -14.65 -14.74 -2.03
N THR A 176 -13.42 -14.55 -2.54
CA THR A 176 -12.46 -15.64 -2.71
C THR A 176 -11.23 -15.50 -1.81
N TYR A 177 -10.79 -14.27 -1.53
CA TYR A 177 -9.63 -14.01 -0.71
C TYR A 177 -9.65 -12.59 -0.14
N SER A 178 -9.11 -12.40 1.08
CA SER A 178 -8.83 -11.07 1.62
C SER A 178 -7.52 -11.06 2.40
N THR A 179 -6.89 -9.89 2.46
CA THR A 179 -5.67 -9.66 3.23
C THR A 179 -5.96 -8.94 4.55
N THR A 180 -4.99 -8.92 5.45
CA THR A 180 -4.99 -8.11 6.68
C THR A 180 -3.58 -7.66 7.01
N GLY A 181 -3.45 -6.60 7.81
CA GLY A 181 -2.17 -6.04 8.26
C GLY A 181 -1.21 -5.78 7.10
N ARG A 182 0.00 -6.35 7.19
CA ARG A 182 1.07 -6.24 6.17
C ARG A 182 0.73 -6.92 4.82
N GLY A 183 -0.45 -7.50 4.67
CA GLY A 183 -0.87 -8.14 3.42
C GLY A 183 -1.10 -7.18 2.24
N THR A 184 -1.08 -5.87 2.47
CA THR A 184 -1.11 -4.84 1.41
C THR A 184 0.28 -4.50 0.85
N GLU A 185 1.35 -4.85 1.57
CA GLU A 185 2.73 -4.54 1.17
C GLU A 185 3.16 -5.05 -0.20
N PRO A 186 2.68 -6.21 -0.72
CA PRO A 186 3.04 -6.65 -2.06
C PRO A 186 2.67 -5.65 -3.16
N ALA A 187 1.67 -4.78 -2.94
CA ALA A 187 1.32 -3.71 -3.88
C ALA A 187 2.16 -2.43 -3.68
N ASN A 188 2.88 -2.31 -2.56
CA ASN A 188 3.65 -1.13 -2.21
C ASN A 188 5.07 -1.24 -2.76
N GLY A 189 5.24 -0.98 -4.06
CA GLY A 189 6.54 -1.16 -4.74
C GLY A 189 7.73 -0.46 -4.06
N SER A 190 7.52 0.69 -3.42
CA SER A 190 8.60 1.39 -2.71
C SER A 190 9.12 0.63 -1.49
N PHE A 191 8.29 -0.15 -0.79
CA PHE A 191 8.75 -1.03 0.30
C PHE A 191 9.71 -2.10 -0.21
N GLY A 192 9.39 -2.77 -1.32
CA GLY A 192 10.28 -3.76 -1.92
C GLY A 192 11.61 -3.16 -2.36
N LEU A 193 11.61 -1.92 -2.87
CA LEU A 193 12.84 -1.21 -3.22
C LEU A 193 13.67 -0.79 -2.00
N LEU A 194 13.01 -0.31 -0.94
CA LEU A 194 13.67 0.08 0.31
C LEU A 194 14.36 -1.12 0.98
N ASP A 195 13.71 -2.29 0.99
CA ASP A 195 14.27 -3.54 1.54
C ASP A 195 15.56 -3.97 0.82
N MET A 196 15.74 -3.57 -0.45
CA MET A 196 16.98 -3.83 -1.21
C MET A 196 18.10 -2.84 -0.89
N THR A 197 17.79 -1.71 -0.23
CA THR A 197 18.80 -0.70 0.10
C THR A 197 19.61 -1.09 1.33
N PRO A 198 20.82 -0.53 1.53
CA PRO A 198 21.65 -0.86 2.67
C PRO A 198 21.03 -0.60 4.05
N PHE A 199 20.03 0.28 4.13
CA PHE A 199 19.39 0.76 5.35
C PHE A 199 17.95 0.24 5.54
N GLY A 200 17.44 -0.57 4.61
CA GLY A 200 16.06 -1.05 4.68
C GLY A 200 15.05 0.10 4.69
N ARG A 201 13.94 -0.10 5.41
CA ARG A 201 12.89 0.91 5.61
C ARG A 201 13.19 1.85 6.78
N GLY A 202 14.16 1.52 7.63
CA GLY A 202 14.51 2.25 8.84
C GLY A 202 13.46 2.11 9.95
N GLU A 203 12.77 0.97 10.01
CA GLU A 203 11.71 0.68 10.98
C GLU A 203 12.24 -0.15 12.16
N ALA A 204 11.70 0.08 13.36
CA ALA A 204 12.20 -0.47 14.62
C ALA A 204 12.14 -2.01 14.72
N TRP A 205 11.32 -2.65 13.89
CA TRP A 205 11.21 -4.11 13.86
C TRP A 205 12.25 -4.77 12.93
N GLU A 206 12.95 -4.00 12.10
CA GLU A 206 13.96 -4.53 11.19
C GLU A 206 15.22 -4.95 11.94
N ASP A 207 15.66 -6.18 11.71
CA ASP A 207 16.95 -6.67 12.20
C ASP A 207 18.09 -5.98 11.42
N ASN A 208 18.84 -5.16 12.13
CA ASN A 208 19.87 -4.30 11.56
C ASN A 208 21.26 -4.72 12.07
N PRO A 209 22.31 -4.62 11.24
CA PRO A 209 23.67 -4.85 11.68
C PRO A 209 24.04 -4.04 12.94
N GLU A 210 24.88 -4.61 13.79
CA GLU A 210 25.35 -3.95 15.01
C GLU A 210 25.96 -2.57 14.72
N GLY A 211 25.66 -1.60 15.59
CA GLY A 211 26.13 -0.21 15.46
C GLY A 211 25.30 0.66 14.51
N ARG A 212 24.21 0.14 13.91
CA ARG A 212 23.22 0.95 13.20
C ARG A 212 22.41 1.82 14.18
N PRO A 213 21.95 3.02 13.75
CA PRO A 213 20.95 3.76 14.50
C PRO A 213 19.70 2.91 14.73
N GLU A 214 19.06 3.09 15.88
CA GLU A 214 17.78 2.45 16.18
C GLU A 214 16.73 2.83 15.11
N GLY A 215 15.97 1.83 14.67
CA GLY A 215 14.86 2.05 13.74
C GLY A 215 13.78 2.92 14.38
N ARG A 216 13.05 3.65 13.55
CA ARG A 216 11.93 4.50 14.01
C ARG A 216 10.63 3.69 14.05
N HIS A 217 9.58 4.26 14.62
CA HIS A 217 8.26 3.62 14.55
C HIS A 217 7.87 3.34 13.10
N ALA A 218 7.09 2.28 12.88
CA ALA A 218 6.67 1.87 11.55
C ALA A 218 6.05 3.07 10.81
N CYS A 219 6.44 3.23 9.53
CA CYS A 219 5.86 4.21 8.63
C CYS A 219 6.08 5.68 9.05
N TRP A 220 7.09 5.97 9.88
CA TRP A 220 7.42 7.32 10.37
C TRP A 220 7.54 8.39 9.27
N TYR A 221 7.90 7.98 8.05
CA TYR A 221 8.11 8.83 6.87
C TYR A 221 6.91 8.91 5.92
N TRP A 222 5.78 8.26 6.22
CA TRP A 222 4.59 8.35 5.38
C TRP A 222 3.99 9.75 5.33
N ARG A 223 4.36 10.61 6.29
CA ARG A 223 3.97 12.01 6.35
C ARG A 223 5.19 12.90 6.43
N SER A 224 5.10 14.08 5.82
CA SER A 224 6.10 15.14 5.96
C SER A 224 5.45 16.51 6.06
N ASP A 225 6.17 17.48 6.60
CA ASP A 225 5.85 18.90 6.44
C ASP A 225 6.21 19.41 5.03
N ALA A 226 6.02 20.70 4.81
CA ALA A 226 6.26 21.37 3.54
C ALA A 226 7.74 21.41 3.13
N ASP A 227 8.66 21.26 4.08
CA ASP A 227 10.11 21.22 3.83
C ASP A 227 10.59 19.78 3.58
N GLY A 228 9.69 18.80 3.60
CA GLY A 228 10.01 17.39 3.40
C GLY A 228 10.54 16.69 4.66
N THR A 229 10.45 17.34 5.83
CA THR A 229 10.84 16.70 7.09
C THR A 229 9.73 15.75 7.54
N ALA A 230 10.07 14.48 7.75
CA ALA A 230 9.11 13.49 8.20
C ALA A 230 8.54 13.85 9.58
N THR A 231 7.21 13.87 9.68
CA THR A 231 6.52 14.21 10.93
C THR A 231 5.08 13.71 10.90
N TRP A 232 4.63 13.20 12.04
CA TRP A 232 3.23 12.85 12.28
C TRP A 232 2.45 13.99 12.98
N GLY A 233 3.07 15.18 13.07
CA GLY A 233 2.44 16.36 13.66
C GLY A 233 1.25 16.88 12.84
N PRO A 234 0.44 17.76 13.43
CA PRO A 234 -0.81 18.24 12.81
C PRO A 234 -0.60 19.09 11.56
N THR A 235 0.64 19.52 11.29
CA THR A 235 1.04 20.40 10.19
C THR A 235 1.68 19.66 9.01
N SER A 236 1.36 18.37 8.84
CA SER A 236 1.96 17.49 7.83
C SER A 236 0.93 17.03 6.79
N ARG A 237 1.38 16.44 5.68
CA ARG A 237 0.55 15.68 4.72
C ARG A 237 1.10 14.28 4.51
N PRO A 238 0.28 13.29 4.11
CA PRO A 238 0.80 12.08 3.47
C PRO A 238 1.70 12.46 2.29
N VAL A 239 2.90 11.88 2.23
CA VAL A 239 3.95 12.27 1.26
C VAL A 239 3.45 12.34 -0.20
N PRO A 240 2.63 11.40 -0.70
CA PRO A 240 2.07 11.50 -2.06
C PRO A 240 1.35 12.81 -2.37
N GLN A 241 0.71 13.43 -1.38
CA GLN A 241 -0.09 14.65 -1.59
C GLN A 241 0.76 15.85 -1.99
N TRP A 242 2.04 15.90 -1.59
CA TRP A 242 2.94 17.00 -1.98
C TRP A 242 3.19 17.09 -3.49
N THR A 243 2.93 16.01 -4.22
CA THR A 243 3.04 16.00 -5.69
C THR A 243 1.79 16.53 -6.39
N ARG A 244 0.72 16.81 -5.65
CA ARG A 244 -0.58 17.22 -6.21
C ARG A 244 -0.63 18.73 -6.44
N PRO A 245 -1.22 19.19 -7.57
CA PRO A 245 -1.47 20.61 -7.77
C PRO A 245 -2.28 21.19 -6.62
N GLY A 246 -1.87 22.37 -6.13
CA GLY A 246 -2.55 23.06 -5.01
C GLY A 246 -2.22 22.52 -3.61
N ALA A 247 -1.31 21.55 -3.47
CA ALA A 247 -0.80 21.16 -2.16
C ALA A 247 -0.02 22.30 -1.50
N THR A 248 -0.47 22.73 -0.32
CA THR A 248 0.10 23.83 0.47
C THR A 248 0.49 23.36 1.88
N PRO A 249 1.29 24.13 2.64
CA PRO A 249 1.51 23.87 4.06
C PRO A 249 0.20 23.63 4.82
N VAL A 250 0.25 22.75 5.82
CA VAL A 250 -0.91 22.32 6.60
C VAL A 250 -0.84 22.94 7.99
N GLU A 251 -1.97 23.40 8.51
CA GLU A 251 -2.09 23.88 9.89
C GLU A 251 -2.76 22.84 10.82
N THR A 252 -3.62 21.99 10.26
CA THR A 252 -4.33 20.93 11.00
C THR A 252 -4.72 19.75 10.10
N LEU A 253 -4.84 18.56 10.72
CA LEU A 253 -5.40 17.37 10.07
C LEU A 253 -6.93 17.36 10.06
N GLY A 254 -7.60 18.27 10.79
CA GLY A 254 -9.06 18.28 10.88
C GLY A 254 -9.69 17.02 11.49
N ARG A 255 -8.91 16.23 12.24
CA ARG A 255 -9.37 15.06 12.99
C ARG A 255 -8.67 14.96 14.35
N HIS A 256 -9.33 14.33 15.33
CA HIS A 256 -8.88 14.27 16.72
C HIS A 256 -8.59 12.85 17.26
N GLY A 257 -8.47 11.83 16.38
CA GLY A 257 -8.29 10.43 16.77
C GLY A 257 -6.95 9.81 16.34
N HIS A 258 -6.60 8.67 16.94
CA HIS A 258 -5.37 7.90 16.64
C HIS A 258 -5.42 7.21 15.27
N HIS A 259 -4.23 7.05 14.68
CA HIS A 259 -3.98 6.48 13.35
C HIS A 259 -3.62 4.99 13.45
N HIS A 260 -4.54 4.07 13.15
CA HIS A 260 -4.22 2.67 12.85
C HIS A 260 -5.21 2.10 11.85
#